data_AF-A0A374BWE9-F1
#
_entry.id   AF-A0A374BWE9-F1
#
_cell.length_a   1.000
_cell.length_b   1.000
_cell.length_c   1.000
_cell.angle_alpha   90.00
_cell.angle_beta   90.00
_cell.angle_gamma   90.00
#
_symmetry.space_group_name_H-M   'P 1'
#
loop_
_entity.id
_entity.type
_entity.pdbx_description
1 polymer ?
#
loop_
_entity_poly.entity_id
_entity_poly.type
_entity_poly.pdbx_seq_one_letter_code
_entity_poly.pdbx_strand_id
1 'polypeptide(L)'
;MVRKLQLQLYTGKYYNSIEELTEEEWKILDSVGYGNLFPLELPSTLKKKIYVDGHTGIERNQYEDIVDRVSYQTLQRKFQSFCNLKAIFEAYGEPDVVFILSWSGSEKIFFEGLDYESKAEWYEHGLRAVYLSKTHKTKVIWTSHPNRFRYLGTNPQKMCQYLSDTYKALTGLH
;
A
#
# COMPACT_ATOMS: atom_id res chain seq x y z
N MET A 1 10.34 -4.67 1.38
CA MET A 1 9.88 -3.91 2.58
C MET A 1 8.69 -4.61 3.22
N VAL A 2 7.62 -4.92 2.49
CA VAL A 2 6.37 -5.42 3.08
C VAL A 2 6.55 -6.67 3.95
N ARG A 3 7.23 -7.70 3.43
CA ARG A 3 7.63 -8.90 4.19
C ARG A 3 8.45 -8.58 5.45
N LYS A 4 9.33 -7.58 5.38
CA LYS A 4 10.15 -7.15 6.54
C LYS A 4 9.31 -6.46 7.61
N LEU A 5 8.35 -5.63 7.21
CA LEU A 5 7.39 -5.01 8.13
C LEU A 5 6.54 -6.09 8.81
N GLN A 6 6.03 -7.06 8.05
CA GLN A 6 5.26 -8.17 8.60
C GLN A 6 6.08 -8.97 9.63
N LEU A 7 7.28 -9.41 9.28
CA LEU A 7 8.15 -10.11 10.22
C LEU A 7 8.41 -9.26 11.47
N GLN A 8 8.64 -7.95 11.32
CA GLN A 8 8.86 -7.07 12.46
C GLN A 8 7.61 -6.91 13.35
N LEU A 9 6.42 -6.85 12.77
CA LEU A 9 5.16 -6.79 13.54
C LEU A 9 4.95 -8.04 14.40
N TYR A 10 5.27 -9.21 13.87
CA TYR A 10 5.02 -10.50 14.54
C TYR A 10 6.17 -10.95 15.46
N THR A 11 7.43 -10.63 15.12
CA THR A 11 8.61 -11.12 15.85
C THR A 11 9.28 -10.03 16.69
N GLY A 12 8.96 -8.75 16.44
CA GLY A 12 9.68 -7.60 17.00
C GLY A 12 11.07 -7.38 16.39
N LYS A 13 11.51 -8.20 15.44
CA LYS A 13 12.86 -8.14 14.84
C LYS A 13 12.81 -7.62 13.41
N TYR A 14 13.78 -6.78 13.06
CA TYR A 14 13.97 -6.36 11.66
C TYR A 14 14.93 -7.28 10.93
N TYR A 15 14.54 -7.73 9.73
CA TYR A 15 15.32 -8.62 8.88
C TYR A 15 15.96 -7.85 7.73
N ASN A 16 17.30 -7.90 7.65
CA ASN A 16 18.06 -7.29 6.54
C ASN A 16 17.88 -8.04 5.23
N SER A 17 17.79 -9.38 5.28
CA SER A 17 17.42 -10.24 4.16
C SER A 17 16.27 -11.17 4.58
N ILE A 18 15.49 -11.62 3.60
CA ILE A 18 14.43 -12.64 3.79
C ILE A 18 14.83 -13.99 3.19
N GLU A 19 16.10 -14.14 2.79
CA GLU A 19 16.61 -15.35 2.15
C GLU A 19 16.92 -16.45 3.18
N GLU A 20 17.15 -16.08 4.44
CA GLU A 20 17.51 -16.98 5.54
C GLU A 20 16.44 -16.92 6.63
N LEU A 21 15.20 -17.29 6.28
CA LEU A 21 14.08 -17.39 7.23
C LEU A 21 13.90 -18.84 7.68
N THR A 22 13.57 -19.01 8.96
CA THR A 22 13.10 -20.26 9.55
C THR A 22 11.74 -20.68 8.98
N GLU A 23 11.35 -21.94 9.16
CA GLU A 23 10.02 -22.41 8.72
C GLU A 23 8.88 -21.66 9.42
N GLU A 24 9.05 -21.31 10.70
CA GLU A 24 8.08 -20.51 11.46
C GLU A 24 7.93 -19.10 10.88
N GLU A 25 9.03 -18.47 10.48
CA GLU A 25 9.02 -17.14 9.86
C GLU A 25 8.39 -17.15 8.46
N TRP A 26 8.58 -18.23 7.70
CA TRP A 26 7.86 -18.43 6.43
C TRP A 26 6.35 -18.56 6.64
N LYS A 27 5.92 -19.34 7.64
CA LYS A 27 4.49 -19.43 8.01
C LYS A 27 3.92 -18.08 8.42
N ILE A 28 4.70 -17.23 9.08
CA ILE A 28 4.28 -15.85 9.36
C ILE A 28 4.00 -15.13 8.05
N LEU A 29 4.93 -15.17 7.08
CA LEU A 29 4.79 -14.48 5.79
C LEU A 29 3.53 -14.93 5.02
N ASP A 30 3.21 -16.22 5.05
CA ASP A 30 2.04 -16.78 4.36
C ASP A 30 0.70 -16.46 5.05
N SER A 31 0.72 -15.96 6.28
CA SER A 31 -0.51 -15.69 7.05
C SER A 31 -1.20 -14.36 6.70
N VAL A 32 -0.63 -13.53 5.82
CA VAL A 32 -1.15 -12.19 5.49
C VAL A 32 -1.38 -12.04 3.99
N GLY A 33 -2.50 -11.42 3.63
CA GLY A 33 -2.83 -11.08 2.24
C GLY A 33 -2.06 -9.86 1.71
N TYR A 34 -1.65 -9.93 0.46
CA TYR A 34 -1.06 -8.81 -0.28
C TYR A 34 -1.91 -8.46 -1.49
N GLY A 35 -2.07 -7.18 -1.77
CA GLY A 35 -2.84 -6.71 -2.92
C GLY A 35 -2.32 -5.39 -3.45
N ASN A 36 -2.68 -5.10 -4.70
CA ASN A 36 -2.46 -3.79 -5.29
C ASN A 36 -3.65 -2.89 -4.98
N LEU A 37 -3.37 -1.66 -4.50
CA LEU A 37 -4.41 -0.64 -4.31
C LEU A 37 -5.11 -0.29 -5.63
N PHE A 38 -4.40 -0.44 -6.75
CA PHE A 38 -4.91 -0.24 -8.10
C PHE A 38 -4.74 -1.54 -8.90
N PRO A 39 -5.82 -2.21 -9.30
CA PRO A 39 -5.77 -3.42 -10.12
C PRO A 39 -5.18 -3.19 -11.52
N LEU A 40 -5.31 -1.96 -12.03
CA LEU A 40 -4.68 -1.51 -13.27
C LEU A 40 -3.73 -0.35 -13.00
N GLU A 41 -2.61 -0.33 -13.72
CA GLU A 41 -1.66 0.76 -13.67
C GLU A 41 -2.36 2.09 -14.02
N LEU A 42 -2.05 3.16 -13.30
CA LEU A 42 -2.65 4.47 -13.55
C LEU A 42 -2.04 5.14 -14.79
N PRO A 43 -2.80 5.97 -15.53
CA PRO A 43 -2.27 6.70 -16.68
C PRO A 43 -1.07 7.58 -16.30
N SER A 44 -1.11 8.17 -15.11
CA SER A 44 -0.02 8.99 -14.57
C SER A 44 1.26 8.20 -14.30
N THR A 45 1.15 6.89 -14.01
CA THR A 45 2.29 6.00 -13.82
C THR A 45 2.82 5.52 -15.17
N LEU A 46 1.94 5.14 -16.09
CA LEU A 46 2.32 4.71 -17.45
C LEU A 46 3.02 5.82 -18.23
N LYS A 47 2.57 7.07 -18.10
CA LYS A 47 3.23 8.24 -18.72
C LYS A 47 4.65 8.50 -18.23
N LYS A 48 5.03 8.00 -17.05
CA LYS A 48 6.39 8.12 -16.51
C LYS A 48 7.31 7.01 -16.98
N LYS A 49 6.77 5.93 -17.55
CA LYS A 49 7.55 4.80 -18.07
C LYS A 49 7.94 5.10 -19.52
N ILE A 50 9.00 5.89 -19.64
CA ILE A 50 9.54 6.38 -20.90
C ILE A 50 10.58 5.40 -21.43
N TYR A 51 10.59 5.15 -22.74
CA TYR A 51 11.59 4.35 -23.44
C TYR A 51 11.84 4.87 -24.85
N VAL A 52 12.95 4.47 -25.46
CA VAL A 52 13.27 4.78 -26.86
C VAL A 52 12.79 3.62 -27.73
N ASP A 53 11.93 3.93 -28.70
CA ASP A 53 11.42 2.95 -29.64
C ASP A 53 12.54 2.44 -30.57
N GLY A 54 12.76 1.12 -30.60
CA GLY A 54 13.87 0.52 -31.34
C GLY A 54 13.74 0.60 -32.87
N HIS A 55 12.55 0.91 -33.41
CA HIS A 55 12.31 1.01 -34.84
C HIS A 55 12.39 2.44 -35.36
N THR A 56 11.94 3.40 -34.56
CA THR A 56 11.82 4.83 -34.93
C THR A 56 12.86 5.71 -34.27
N GLY A 57 13.49 5.27 -33.18
CA GLY A 57 14.43 6.04 -32.37
C GLY A 57 13.77 7.16 -31.54
N ILE A 58 12.44 7.21 -31.50
CA ILE A 58 11.67 8.27 -30.83
C ILE A 58 11.40 7.87 -29.38
N GLU A 59 11.48 8.84 -28.48
CA GLU A 59 11.07 8.69 -27.09
C GLU A 59 9.55 8.56 -26.98
N ARG A 60 9.07 7.50 -26.34
CA ARG A 60 7.65 7.19 -26.12
C ARG A 60 7.41 6.83 -24.67
N ASN A 61 6.16 6.87 -24.24
CA ASN A 61 5.76 6.31 -22.94
C ASN A 61 4.75 5.17 -23.09
N GLN A 62 4.72 4.27 -22.10
CA GLN A 62 3.83 3.09 -22.13
C GLN A 62 2.33 3.42 -22.22
N TYR A 63 1.91 4.64 -21.89
CA TYR A 63 0.51 5.05 -22.06
C TYR A 63 0.16 5.27 -23.54
N GLU A 64 1.12 5.70 -24.36
CA GLU A 64 0.93 5.89 -25.80
C GLU A 64 0.77 4.58 -26.56
N ASP A 65 1.28 3.48 -26.00
CA ASP A 65 1.23 2.15 -26.60
C ASP A 65 -0.11 1.43 -26.36
N ILE A 66 -1.00 2.02 -25.55
CA ILE A 66 -2.36 1.51 -25.38
C ILE A 66 -3.11 1.72 -26.69
N VAL A 67 -3.27 0.62 -27.44
CA VAL A 67 -3.98 0.58 -28.73
C VAL A 67 -5.47 0.90 -28.54
N ASP A 68 -6.11 0.30 -27.54
CA ASP A 68 -7.53 0.52 -27.22
C ASP A 68 -7.71 1.29 -25.91
N ARG A 69 -7.71 2.62 -26.03
CA ARG A 69 -7.88 3.53 -24.89
C ARG A 69 -9.29 3.49 -24.31
N VAL A 70 -10.31 3.16 -25.11
CA VAL A 70 -11.70 3.12 -24.67
C VAL A 70 -11.92 1.91 -23.76
N SER A 71 -11.44 0.74 -24.17
CA SER A 71 -11.51 -0.47 -23.35
C SER A 71 -10.68 -0.33 -22.08
N TYR A 72 -9.47 0.24 -22.18
CA TYR A 72 -8.65 0.54 -21.00
C TYR A 72 -9.38 1.43 -19.98
N GLN A 73 -9.95 2.57 -20.42
CA GLN A 73 -10.70 3.46 -19.53
C GLN A 73 -11.95 2.79 -18.95
N THR A 74 -12.63 1.96 -19.74
CA THR A 74 -13.80 1.20 -19.28
C THR A 74 -13.41 0.22 -18.18
N LEU A 75 -12.31 -0.51 -18.36
CA LEU A 75 -11.78 -1.40 -17.34
C LEU A 75 -11.36 -0.64 -16.09
N GLN A 76 -10.68 0.51 -16.22
CA GLN A 76 -10.30 1.32 -15.06
C GLN A 76 -11.50 1.72 -14.20
N ARG A 77 -12.61 2.16 -14.83
CA ARG A 77 -13.84 2.50 -14.11
C ARG A 77 -14.46 1.28 -13.42
N LYS A 78 -14.47 0.13 -14.10
CA LYS A 78 -14.98 -1.12 -13.51
C LYS A 78 -14.13 -1.58 -12.33
N PHE A 79 -12.81 -1.45 -12.41
CA PHE A 79 -11.93 -1.87 -11.32
C PHE A 79 -11.98 -0.97 -10.09
N GLN A 80 -12.44 0.28 -10.25
CA GLN A 80 -12.54 1.23 -9.14
C GLN A 80 -13.41 0.72 -7.98
N SER A 81 -14.44 -0.10 -8.26
CA SER A 81 -15.28 -0.70 -7.22
C SER A 81 -14.53 -1.71 -6.33
N PHE A 82 -13.37 -2.19 -6.76
CA PHE A 82 -12.49 -3.10 -6.00
C PHE A 82 -11.34 -2.36 -5.30
N CYS A 83 -11.19 -1.05 -5.52
CA CYS A 83 -10.11 -0.23 -4.95
C CYS A 83 -10.47 0.38 -3.58
N ASN A 84 -11.38 -0.24 -2.83
CA ASN A 84 -11.89 0.28 -1.56
C ASN A 84 -11.81 -0.76 -0.43
N LEU A 85 -11.96 -0.28 0.80
CA LEU A 85 -11.83 -1.11 1.99
C LEU A 85 -12.97 -2.14 2.14
N LYS A 86 -14.17 -1.86 1.61
CA LYS A 86 -15.27 -2.84 1.61
C LYS A 86 -14.93 -4.09 0.83
N ALA A 87 -14.34 -3.92 -0.36
CA ALA A 87 -13.88 -5.05 -1.17
C ALA A 87 -12.79 -5.88 -0.44
N ILE A 88 -11.94 -5.23 0.37
CA ILE A 88 -10.97 -5.94 1.22
C ILE A 88 -11.70 -6.74 2.30
N PHE A 89 -12.71 -6.16 2.96
CA PHE A 89 -13.52 -6.85 3.95
C PHE A 89 -14.26 -8.06 3.37
N GLU A 90 -14.80 -7.94 2.16
CA GLU A 90 -15.48 -9.03 1.48
C GLU A 90 -14.53 -10.17 1.10
N ALA A 91 -13.30 -9.85 0.69
CA ALA A 91 -12.32 -10.84 0.24
C ALA A 91 -11.60 -11.57 1.37
N TYR A 92 -11.28 -10.87 2.47
CA TYR A 92 -10.40 -11.38 3.53
C TYR A 92 -11.06 -11.42 4.92
N GLY A 93 -12.35 -11.08 5.01
CA GLY A 93 -12.97 -10.72 6.29
C GLY A 93 -12.45 -9.37 6.79
N GLU A 94 -12.80 -9.00 8.02
CA GLU A 94 -12.36 -7.75 8.61
C GLU A 94 -10.96 -7.89 9.26
N PRO A 95 -9.87 -7.39 8.65
CA PRO A 95 -8.52 -7.51 9.19
C PRO A 95 -8.33 -6.61 10.42
N ASP A 96 -7.35 -6.90 11.27
CA ASP A 96 -7.07 -6.02 12.42
C ASP A 96 -6.38 -4.72 12.01
N VAL A 97 -5.60 -4.76 10.92
CA VAL A 97 -4.89 -3.62 10.35
C VAL A 97 -4.75 -3.74 8.83
N VAL A 98 -4.85 -2.62 8.13
CA VAL A 98 -4.51 -2.48 6.70
C VAL A 98 -3.42 -1.43 6.57
N PHE A 99 -2.29 -1.83 5.97
CA PHE A 99 -1.22 -0.91 5.59
C PHE A 99 -1.34 -0.52 4.12
N ILE A 100 -1.52 0.76 3.83
CA ILE A 100 -1.52 1.28 2.46
C ILE A 100 -0.16 1.92 2.16
N LEU A 101 0.60 1.30 1.26
CA LEU A 101 1.96 1.72 0.92
C LEU A 101 1.98 2.59 -0.36
N SER A 102 1.11 3.59 -0.43
CA SER A 102 1.06 4.54 -1.55
C SER A 102 0.34 5.83 -1.16
N TRP A 103 1.03 6.97 -1.17
CA TRP A 103 0.42 8.26 -0.83
C TRP A 103 -0.53 8.82 -1.92
N SER A 104 -0.61 8.20 -3.09
CA SER A 104 -1.34 8.74 -4.26
C SER A 104 -2.78 8.24 -4.40
N GLY A 105 -3.34 7.60 -3.37
CA GLY A 105 -4.73 7.14 -3.38
C GLY A 105 -5.72 8.20 -2.89
N SER A 106 -6.99 8.00 -3.20
CA SER A 106 -8.08 8.87 -2.74
C SER A 106 -8.76 8.25 -1.53
N GLU A 107 -8.65 8.90 -0.38
CA GLU A 107 -9.35 8.51 0.85
C GLU A 107 -10.86 8.41 0.63
N LYS A 108 -11.44 9.38 -0.10
CA LYS A 108 -12.87 9.41 -0.42
C LYS A 108 -13.34 8.14 -1.14
N ILE A 109 -12.55 7.66 -2.10
CA ILE A 109 -12.87 6.43 -2.84
C ILE A 109 -12.60 5.21 -1.96
N PHE A 110 -11.47 5.20 -1.25
CA PHE A 110 -11.05 4.03 -0.48
C PHE A 110 -12.00 3.73 0.69
N PHE A 111 -12.54 4.76 1.35
CA PHE A 111 -13.46 4.65 2.48
C PHE A 111 -14.93 4.84 2.09
N GLU A 112 -15.29 4.74 0.81
CA GLU A 112 -16.64 5.06 0.33
C GLU A 112 -17.75 4.28 1.07
N GLY A 113 -18.60 5.03 1.77
CA GLY A 113 -19.70 4.49 2.57
C GLY A 113 -19.26 3.72 3.81
N LEU A 114 -18.08 4.04 4.37
CA LEU A 114 -17.62 3.64 5.70
C LEU A 114 -17.38 4.89 6.57
N ASP A 115 -17.38 4.74 7.89
CA ASP A 115 -17.23 5.81 8.88
C ASP A 115 -15.76 6.00 9.34
N TYR A 116 -14.79 5.88 8.42
CA TYR A 116 -13.38 6.08 8.74
C TYR A 116 -13.02 7.56 8.81
N GLU A 117 -12.41 7.95 9.92
CA GLU A 117 -11.96 9.31 10.18
C GLU A 117 -10.45 9.35 10.38
N SER A 118 -9.80 10.34 9.76
CA SER A 118 -8.38 10.61 9.98
C SER A 118 -8.12 11.08 11.42
N LYS A 119 -6.97 10.70 11.97
CA LYS A 119 -6.51 11.10 13.31
C LYS A 119 -5.37 12.09 13.21
N ALA A 120 -5.65 13.34 13.58
CA ALA A 120 -4.75 14.48 13.37
C ALA A 120 -3.41 14.32 14.12
N GLU A 121 -3.45 13.73 15.31
CA GLU A 121 -2.28 13.46 16.14
C GLU A 121 -1.33 12.40 15.53
N TRP A 122 -1.81 11.64 14.54
CA TRP A 122 -1.04 10.63 13.81
C TRP A 122 -0.71 11.07 12.38
N TYR A 123 -1.09 12.28 11.96
CA TYR A 123 -0.89 12.77 10.60
C TYR A 123 0.50 13.40 10.43
N GLU A 124 1.29 12.81 9.55
CA GLU A 124 2.59 13.33 9.11
C GLU A 124 2.65 13.18 7.59
N HIS A 125 2.62 14.32 6.88
CA HIS A 125 2.48 14.33 5.42
C HIS A 125 3.55 13.49 4.72
N GLY A 126 3.11 12.48 3.96
CA GLY A 126 3.98 11.57 3.23
C GLY A 126 4.59 10.45 4.08
N LEU A 127 4.50 10.51 5.41
CA LEU A 127 5.05 9.51 6.33
C LEU A 127 3.97 8.63 6.93
N ARG A 128 2.86 9.20 7.40
CA ARG A 128 1.80 8.47 8.07
C ARG A 128 0.49 9.25 8.06
N ALA A 129 -0.60 8.54 7.84
CA ALA A 129 -1.92 8.94 8.29
C ALA A 129 -2.61 7.70 8.88
N VAL A 130 -3.34 7.90 9.97
CA VAL A 130 -4.11 6.83 10.62
C VAL A 130 -5.58 7.15 10.49
N TYR A 131 -6.36 6.15 10.10
CA TYR A 131 -7.81 6.24 9.99
C TYR A 131 -8.43 5.15 10.87
N LEU A 132 -9.40 5.56 11.67
CA LEU A 132 -10.15 4.68 12.58
C LEU A 132 -11.64 4.84 12.33
N SER A 133 -12.38 3.77 12.55
CA SER A 133 -13.84 3.72 12.48
C SER A 133 -14.43 3.47 13.86
N LYS A 134 -15.70 3.88 14.07
CA LYS A 134 -16.45 3.56 15.29
C LYS A 134 -17.19 2.23 15.17
N THR A 135 -17.47 1.80 13.94
CA THR A 135 -18.23 0.57 13.64
C THR A 135 -17.37 -0.61 13.20
N HIS A 136 -16.11 -0.36 12.83
CA HIS A 136 -15.15 -1.34 12.36
C HIS A 136 -13.90 -1.39 13.25
N LYS A 137 -13.42 -2.59 13.54
CA LYS A 137 -12.18 -2.84 14.31
C LYS A 137 -10.91 -2.57 13.49
N THR A 138 -11.01 -2.63 12.16
CA THR A 138 -9.85 -2.47 11.28
C THR A 138 -9.21 -1.10 11.47
N LYS A 139 -7.90 -1.07 11.65
CA LYS A 139 -7.10 0.16 11.68
C LYS A 139 -6.46 0.36 10.32
N VAL A 140 -6.56 1.54 9.73
CA VAL A 140 -5.87 1.82 8.46
C VAL A 140 -4.68 2.73 8.71
N ILE A 141 -3.49 2.25 8.37
CA ILE A 141 -2.23 2.99 8.43
C ILE A 141 -1.79 3.25 6.99
N TRP A 142 -1.82 4.51 6.60
CA TRP A 142 -1.53 4.97 5.25
C TRP A 142 -0.16 5.65 5.20
N THR A 143 0.71 5.24 4.29
CA THR A 143 2.06 5.79 4.14
C THR A 143 2.49 5.88 2.67
N SER A 144 3.64 6.50 2.42
CA SER A 144 4.23 6.56 1.09
C SER A 144 4.73 5.20 0.59
N HIS A 145 4.89 5.10 -0.73
CA HIS A 145 5.56 3.95 -1.33
C HIS A 145 6.97 3.78 -0.77
N PRO A 146 7.45 2.53 -0.52
CA PRO A 146 8.76 2.27 0.07
C PRO A 146 9.92 3.00 -0.61
N ASN A 147 9.88 3.09 -1.94
CA ASN A 147 10.90 3.80 -2.73
C ASN A 147 10.93 5.32 -2.51
N ARG A 148 9.87 5.93 -1.96
CA ARG A 148 9.84 7.37 -1.68
C ARG A 148 10.65 7.73 -0.44
N PHE A 149 10.81 6.78 0.49
CA PHE A 149 11.48 7.02 1.77
C PHE A 149 12.96 7.40 1.64
N ARG A 150 13.66 6.91 0.61
CA ARG A 150 15.05 7.34 0.35
C ARG A 150 15.15 8.86 0.10
N TYR A 151 14.11 9.47 -0.46
CA TYR A 151 14.04 10.92 -0.69
C TYR A 151 13.58 11.70 0.55
N LEU A 152 13.08 11.01 1.57
CA LEU A 152 12.65 11.58 2.85
C LEU A 152 13.75 11.47 3.93
N GLY A 153 14.99 11.14 3.53
CA GLY A 153 16.13 11.04 4.46
C GLY A 153 16.06 9.85 5.43
N THR A 154 15.25 8.84 5.11
CA THR A 154 15.06 7.65 5.95
C THR A 154 15.36 6.37 5.18
N ASN A 155 15.37 5.23 5.87
CA ASN A 155 15.72 3.93 5.31
C ASN A 155 14.62 2.89 5.61
N PRO A 156 14.62 1.73 4.92
CA PRO A 156 13.57 0.73 5.12
C PRO A 156 13.43 0.23 6.57
N GLN A 157 14.52 0.11 7.33
CA GLN A 157 14.48 -0.33 8.73
C GLN A 157 13.77 0.69 9.62
N LYS A 158 14.20 1.96 9.56
CA LYS A 158 13.59 3.05 10.32
C LYS A 158 12.10 3.16 10.00
N MET A 159 11.71 2.96 8.74
CA MET A 159 10.31 2.99 8.34
C MET A 159 9.52 1.79 8.84
N CYS A 160 10.07 0.57 8.77
CA CYS A 160 9.39 -0.59 9.34
C CYS A 160 9.21 -0.43 10.86
N GLN A 161 10.23 0.08 11.57
CA GLN A 161 10.14 0.40 12.99
C GLN A 161 9.05 1.46 13.25
N TYR A 162 9.08 2.58 12.54
CA TYR A 162 8.12 3.67 12.71
C TYR A 162 6.66 3.23 12.47
N LEU A 163 6.41 2.40 11.45
CA LEU A 163 5.09 1.82 11.19
C LEU A 163 4.70 0.76 12.24
N SER A 164 5.67 -0.04 12.70
CA SER A 164 5.45 -1.01 13.78
C SER A 164 5.10 -0.33 15.10
N ASP A 165 5.79 0.75 15.45
CA ASP A 165 5.54 1.53 16.67
C ASP A 165 4.17 2.19 16.63
N THR A 166 3.78 2.69 15.45
CA THR A 166 2.43 3.21 15.20
C THR A 166 1.39 2.13 15.49
N TYR A 167 1.55 0.93 14.90
CA TYR A 167 0.61 -0.16 15.12
C TYR A 167 0.52 -0.56 16.60
N LYS A 168 1.66 -0.75 17.26
CA LYS A 168 1.75 -1.09 18.68
C LYS A 168 1.04 -0.07 19.57
N ALA A 169 1.24 1.22 19.32
CA ALA A 169 0.58 2.30 20.05
C ALA A 169 -0.95 2.26 19.87
N LEU A 170 -1.43 1.92 18.67
CA LEU A 170 -2.88 1.80 18.40
C LEU A 170 -3.53 0.55 19.01
N THR A 171 -2.74 -0.49 19.31
CA THR A 171 -3.24 -1.73 19.92
C THR A 171 -2.97 -1.82 21.42
N GLY A 172 -2.23 -0.86 22.00
CA GLY A 172 -1.79 -0.92 23.39
C GLY A 172 -0.79 -2.04 23.67
N LEU A 173 -0.10 -2.54 22.64
CA LEU A 173 0.93 -3.57 22.77
C LEU A 173 2.27 -2.88 23.03
N HIS A 174 2.79 -2.97 24.26
CA HIS A 174 4.10 -2.46 24.65
C HIS A 174 5.16 -3.57 24.61
#